data_AF-K1SZY9-F1
#
_entry.id   AF-K1SZY9-F1
#
_cell.length_a   1.000
_cell.length_b   1.000
_cell.length_c   1.000
_cell.angle_alpha   90.00
_cell.angle_beta   90.00
_cell.angle_gamma   90.00
#
_symmetry.space_group_name_H-M   'P 1'
#
loop_
_entity.id
_entity.type
_entity.pdbx_description
1 polymer ?
#
loop_
_entity_poly.entity_id
_entity_poly.type
_entity_poly.pdbx_seq_one_letter_code
_entity_poly.pdbx_strand_id
1 'polypeptide(L)'
;LLSLLTFAARVKAGAWWKNTVVYMALGVIGRFCGAVTRNLPLFLRAVLVFGIAMMAEALAGTLHTGSSMGAGWRFVKVVEFACIFWGVLQMKRLAEGGERLAEGDMEHPVDTTHMYRDLKEHGEHLNSIQTGMAKAVAESVKSERFKTELITNVSHDIKTPLTSIINYVDLLEKEELSNETAEGYLEVLERQSNRLKKLIEDLIEASKASTGNLAVHLEKLEAGVSVVQIVGEF
;
A
#
# COMPACT_ATOMS: atom_id res chain seq x y z
N LEU A 1 -1.73 47.43 55.98
CA LEU A 1 -0.37 46.90 56.27
C LEU A 1 -0.33 45.36 56.30
N LEU A 2 -1.20 44.68 57.05
CA LEU A 2 -1.27 43.21 57.10
C LEU A 2 -1.63 42.52 55.76
N SER A 3 -2.46 43.14 54.92
CA SER A 3 -2.83 42.64 53.57
C SER A 3 -1.68 42.73 52.55
N LEU A 4 -0.82 43.75 52.66
CA LEU A 4 0.33 43.92 51.77
C LEU A 4 1.48 42.98 52.14
N LEU A 5 1.67 42.71 53.44
CA LEU A 5 2.66 41.75 53.93
C LEU A 5 2.30 40.31 53.56
N THR A 6 1.02 39.92 53.62
CA THR A 6 0.55 38.60 53.18
C THR A 6 0.63 38.42 51.67
N PHE A 7 0.41 39.50 50.89
CA PHE A 7 0.60 39.49 49.45
C PHE A 7 2.09 39.33 49.07
N ALA A 8 2.98 40.10 49.68
CA ALA A 8 4.43 40.02 49.45
C ALA A 8 5.00 38.63 49.84
N ALA A 9 4.50 38.02 50.92
CA ALA A 9 4.88 36.67 51.32
C ALA A 9 4.45 35.59 50.30
N ARG A 10 3.26 35.71 49.70
CA ARG A 10 2.76 34.78 48.67
C ARG A 10 3.50 34.90 47.34
N VAL A 11 3.93 36.11 46.97
CA VAL A 11 4.76 36.35 45.79
C VAL A 11 6.17 35.76 45.97
N LYS A 12 6.78 35.96 47.15
CA LYS A 12 8.13 35.45 47.47
C LYS A 12 8.20 33.91 47.58
N ALA A 13 7.09 33.26 47.91
CA ALA A 13 6.97 31.81 47.99
C ALA A 13 6.64 31.12 46.63
N GLY A 14 6.54 31.86 45.53
CA GLY A 14 6.21 31.30 44.20
C GLY A 14 4.80 30.70 44.07
N ALA A 15 3.97 30.80 45.11
CA ALA A 15 2.64 30.20 45.21
C ALA A 15 1.50 31.17 44.83
N TRP A 16 1.82 32.40 44.43
CA TRP A 16 0.82 33.45 44.19
C TRP A 16 -0.17 33.10 43.09
N TRP A 17 0.24 32.37 42.06
CA TRP A 17 -0.61 32.03 40.91
C TRP A 17 -1.29 30.66 41.06
N LYS A 18 -0.55 29.63 41.51
CA LYS A 18 -0.99 28.23 41.50
C LYS A 18 -2.15 27.90 42.46
N ASN A 19 -2.33 28.70 43.52
CA ASN A 19 -3.41 28.55 44.51
C ASN A 19 -4.58 29.52 44.29
N THR A 20 -4.66 30.17 43.13
CA THR A 20 -5.79 31.05 42.81
C THR A 20 -6.97 30.25 42.27
N VAL A 21 -8.18 30.69 42.60
CA VAL A 21 -9.43 30.15 42.03
C VAL A 21 -9.39 30.23 40.50
N VAL A 22 -8.78 31.29 39.96
CA VAL A 22 -8.59 31.50 38.51
C VAL A 22 -7.71 30.41 37.90
N TYR A 23 -6.55 30.09 38.49
CA TYR A 23 -5.67 29.03 37.99
C TYR A 23 -6.34 27.65 38.06
N MET A 24 -7.06 27.35 39.13
CA MET A 24 -7.80 26.09 39.24
C MET A 24 -8.92 25.99 38.19
N ALA A 25 -9.67 27.07 37.96
CA ALA A 25 -10.71 27.11 36.94
C ALA A 25 -10.13 26.94 35.52
N LEU A 26 -9.05 27.64 35.20
CA LEU A 26 -8.34 27.49 33.92
C LEU A 26 -7.78 26.07 33.72
N GLY A 27 -7.29 25.43 34.80
CA GLY A 27 -6.83 24.05 34.75
C GLY A 27 -7.96 23.04 34.51
N VAL A 28 -9.15 23.26 35.08
CA VAL A 28 -10.35 22.44 34.81
C VAL A 28 -10.83 22.62 33.38
N ILE A 29 -10.93 23.86 32.90
CA ILE A 29 -11.31 24.17 31.52
C ILE A 29 -10.30 23.57 30.53
N GLY A 30 -8.99 23.71 30.79
CA GLY A 30 -7.95 23.15 29.94
C GLY A 30 -7.99 21.62 29.86
N ARG A 31 -8.25 20.93 30.98
CA ARG A 31 -8.44 19.47 30.99
C ARG A 31 -9.71 19.05 30.26
N PHE A 32 -10.81 19.79 30.41
CA PHE A 32 -12.06 19.53 29.72
C PHE A 32 -11.92 19.75 28.21
N CYS A 33 -11.38 20.89 27.78
CA CYS A 33 -11.08 21.16 26.38
C CYS A 33 -10.11 20.11 25.80
N GLY A 34 -9.07 19.72 26.55
CA GLY A 34 -8.13 18.67 26.18
C GLY A 34 -8.71 17.25 26.20
N ALA A 35 -9.88 17.02 26.80
CA ALA A 35 -10.61 15.76 26.75
C ALA A 35 -11.60 15.74 25.58
N VAL A 36 -12.35 16.82 25.39
CA VAL A 36 -13.31 17.01 24.28
C VAL A 36 -12.59 17.00 22.94
N THR A 37 -11.43 17.67 22.84
CA THR A 37 -10.65 17.67 21.61
C THR A 37 -9.97 16.34 21.31
N ARG A 38 -9.76 15.44 22.30
CA ARG A 38 -8.93 14.24 22.14
C ARG A 38 -9.54 13.13 21.29
N ASN A 39 -10.86 13.10 21.16
CA ASN A 39 -11.58 12.11 20.34
C ASN A 39 -12.08 12.70 19.02
N LEU A 40 -11.82 13.98 18.75
CA LEU A 40 -12.22 14.62 17.51
C LEU A 40 -11.18 14.34 16.41
N PRO A 41 -11.59 14.14 15.15
CA PRO A 41 -10.66 14.05 14.03
C PRO A 41 -9.85 15.34 13.94
N LEU A 42 -8.58 15.24 13.51
CA LEU A 42 -7.62 16.35 13.43
C LEU A 42 -8.20 17.58 12.73
N PHE A 43 -8.98 17.37 11.67
CA PHE A 43 -9.73 18.40 10.95
C PHE A 43 -10.68 19.19 11.86
N LEU A 44 -11.52 18.51 12.66
CA LEU A 44 -12.50 19.18 13.53
C LEU A 44 -11.79 19.96 14.65
N ARG A 45 -10.66 19.44 15.14
CA ARG A 45 -9.82 20.17 16.11
C ARG A 45 -9.27 21.46 15.51
N ALA A 46 -8.71 21.39 14.30
CA ALA A 46 -8.20 22.56 13.61
C ALA A 46 -9.31 23.60 13.42
N VAL A 47 -10.46 23.19 12.88
CA VAL A 47 -11.61 24.09 12.68
C VAL A 47 -12.08 24.73 14.00
N LEU A 48 -12.16 23.96 15.09
CA LEU A 48 -12.56 24.49 16.40
C LEU A 48 -11.53 25.46 16.97
N VAL A 49 -10.24 25.12 16.94
CA VAL A 49 -9.16 25.97 17.47
C VAL A 49 -9.07 27.26 16.68
N PHE A 50 -9.06 27.19 15.35
CA PHE A 50 -9.04 28.37 14.48
C PHE A 50 -10.34 29.18 14.59
N GLY A 51 -11.49 28.53 14.71
CA GLY A 51 -12.78 29.20 14.93
C GLY A 51 -12.84 29.98 16.25
N ILE A 52 -12.35 29.38 17.34
CA ILE A 52 -12.25 30.05 18.65
C ILE A 52 -11.24 31.21 18.58
N ALA A 53 -10.08 31.01 17.97
CA ALA A 53 -9.09 32.07 17.77
C ALA A 53 -9.68 33.25 16.98
N MET A 54 -10.40 32.96 15.89
CA MET A 54 -11.12 33.95 15.10
C MET A 54 -12.19 34.69 15.91
N MET A 55 -12.99 33.99 16.73
CA MET A 55 -13.97 34.64 17.60
C MET A 55 -13.30 35.56 18.63
N ALA A 56 -12.18 35.14 19.21
CA ALA A 56 -11.42 35.94 20.16
C ALA A 56 -10.84 37.20 19.50
N GLU A 57 -10.29 37.08 18.30
CA GLU A 57 -9.77 38.20 17.52
C GLU A 57 -10.87 39.12 16.99
N ALA A 58 -12.04 38.59 16.63
CA ALA A 58 -13.19 39.38 16.25
C ALA A 58 -13.69 40.23 17.43
N LEU A 59 -13.73 39.65 18.64
CA LEU A 59 -14.07 40.37 19.88
C LEU A 59 -13.02 41.44 20.21
N ALA A 60 -11.73 41.13 20.10
CA ALA A 60 -10.65 42.11 20.29
C ALA A 60 -10.71 43.24 19.27
N GLY A 61 -11.06 42.93 18.02
CA GLY A 61 -11.29 43.90 16.95
C GLY A 61 -12.43 44.87 17.21
N THR A 62 -13.40 44.51 18.07
CA THR A 62 -14.48 45.44 18.47
C THR A 62 -13.96 46.63 19.30
N LEU A 63 -12.81 46.49 19.95
CA LEU A 63 -12.17 47.58 20.71
C LEU A 63 -11.46 48.60 19.81
N HIS A 64 -11.14 48.23 18.57
CA HIS A 64 -10.54 49.11 17.56
C HIS A 64 -11.58 49.70 16.58
N THR A 65 -12.87 49.62 16.92
CA THR A 65 -14.00 49.99 16.06
C THR A 65 -14.19 51.50 15.99
N GLY A 66 -13.43 52.16 15.13
CA GLY A 66 -13.64 53.58 14.86
C GLY A 66 -12.80 54.17 13.72
N SER A 67 -11.77 53.46 13.25
CA SER A 67 -10.89 53.92 12.17
C SER A 67 -10.96 53.01 10.94
N SER A 68 -10.57 53.53 9.77
CA SER A 68 -10.42 52.78 8.52
C SER A 68 -9.53 51.54 8.66
N MET A 69 -8.65 51.51 9.67
CA MET A 69 -7.78 50.40 10.03
C MET A 69 -8.55 49.14 10.48
N GLY A 70 -9.74 49.29 11.07
CA GLY A 70 -10.57 48.16 11.51
C GLY A 70 -11.23 47.38 10.36
N ALA A 71 -11.51 48.03 9.23
CA ALA A 71 -12.06 47.35 8.05
C ALA A 71 -11.01 46.46 7.37
N GLY A 72 -9.78 46.96 7.22
CA GLY A 72 -8.66 46.18 6.68
C GLY A 72 -8.35 44.93 7.52
N TRP A 73 -8.35 45.06 8.85
CA TRP A 73 -8.16 43.92 9.75
C TRP A 73 -9.17 42.80 9.54
N ARG A 74 -10.47 43.14 9.43
CA ARG A 74 -11.53 42.15 9.18
C ARG A 74 -11.36 41.44 7.84
N PHE A 75 -10.98 42.18 6.80
CA PHE A 75 -10.73 41.61 5.48
C PHE A 75 -9.59 40.58 5.52
N VAL A 76 -8.46 40.90 6.16
CA VAL A 76 -7.33 39.97 6.31
C VAL A 76 -7.77 38.68 7.01
N LYS A 77 -8.60 38.78 8.06
CA LYS A 77 -9.08 37.61 8.80
C LYS A 77 -9.99 36.69 7.98
N VAL A 78 -10.85 37.28 7.15
CA VAL A 78 -11.70 36.49 6.23
C VAL A 78 -10.83 35.73 5.22
N VAL A 79 -9.81 36.37 4.67
CA VAL A 79 -8.88 35.73 3.73
C VAL A 79 -8.07 34.62 4.42
N GLU A 80 -7.54 34.89 5.62
CA GLU A 80 -6.80 33.90 6.43
C GLU A 80 -7.65 32.66 6.69
N PHE A 81 -8.90 32.83 7.13
CA PHE A 81 -9.82 31.72 7.34
C PHE A 81 -10.13 30.94 6.07
N ALA A 82 -10.39 31.63 4.95
CA ALA A 82 -10.65 30.97 3.67
C ALA A 82 -9.45 30.11 3.23
N CYS A 83 -8.22 30.61 3.40
CA CYS A 83 -7.00 29.84 3.11
C CYS A 83 -6.87 28.60 4.01
N ILE A 84 -7.06 28.77 5.33
CA ILE A 84 -6.98 27.66 6.29
C ILE A 84 -8.05 26.62 5.97
N PHE A 85 -9.30 27.05 5.78
CA PHE A 85 -10.42 26.18 5.47
C PHE A 85 -10.17 25.40 4.18
N TRP A 86 -9.68 26.06 3.13
CA TRP A 86 -9.32 25.41 1.87
C TRP A 86 -8.23 24.35 2.04
N GLY A 87 -7.14 24.66 2.76
CA GLY A 87 -6.09 23.68 3.05
C GLY A 87 -6.59 22.49 3.87
N VAL A 88 -7.47 22.75 4.83
CA VAL A 88 -8.07 21.73 5.70
C VAL A 88 -9.01 20.80 4.91
N LEU A 89 -9.73 21.31 3.90
CA LEU A 89 -10.49 20.47 2.95
C LEU A 89 -9.58 19.58 2.08
N GLN A 90 -8.44 20.08 1.62
CA GLN A 90 -7.49 19.27 0.84
C GLN A 90 -6.90 18.13 1.68
N MET A 91 -6.56 18.40 2.94
CA MET A 91 -6.10 17.37 3.87
C MET A 91 -7.15 16.26 4.07
N LYS A 92 -8.43 16.62 4.14
CA LYS A 92 -9.52 15.63 4.22
C LYS A 92 -9.56 14.74 2.97
N ARG A 93 -9.40 15.32 1.78
CA ARG A 93 -9.36 14.56 0.51
C ARG A 93 -8.18 13.59 0.46
N LEU A 94 -7.00 14.02 0.93
CA LEU A 94 -5.83 13.14 1.03
C LEU A 94 -6.07 11.98 2.01
N ALA A 95 -6.68 12.27 3.16
CA ALA A 95 -7.01 11.25 4.16
C ALA A 95 -8.01 10.22 3.60
N GLU A 96 -9.08 10.68 2.95
CA GLU A 96 -10.07 9.81 2.29
C GLU A 96 -9.43 8.98 1.17
N GLY A 97 -8.54 9.58 0.38
CA GLY A 97 -7.76 8.86 -0.64
C GLY A 97 -6.87 7.77 -0.06
N GLY A 98 -6.19 8.06 1.06
CA GLY A 98 -5.38 7.09 1.78
C GLY A 98 -6.21 5.95 2.41
N GLU A 99 -7.38 6.25 2.94
CA GLU A 99 -8.32 5.26 3.49
C GLU A 99 -8.81 4.31 2.41
N ARG A 100 -9.24 4.85 1.26
CA ARG A 100 -9.65 4.04 0.09
C ARG A 100 -8.53 3.15 -0.43
N LEU A 101 -7.31 3.67 -0.49
CA LEU A 101 -6.14 2.88 -0.87
C LEU A 101 -5.89 1.74 0.13
N ALA A 102 -6.08 1.98 1.44
CA ALA A 102 -5.97 0.96 2.47
C ALA A 102 -7.08 -0.12 2.37
N GLU A 103 -8.26 0.24 1.89
CA GLU A 103 -9.35 -0.68 1.57
C GLU A 103 -9.12 -1.45 0.25
N GLY A 104 -8.10 -1.07 -0.53
CA GLY A 104 -7.72 -1.72 -1.78
C GLY A 104 -8.34 -1.12 -3.04
N ASP A 105 -8.97 0.05 -2.96
CA ASP A 105 -9.42 0.79 -4.15
C ASP A 105 -8.21 1.35 -4.89
N MET A 106 -7.90 0.72 -6.02
CA MET A 106 -6.78 1.08 -6.88
C MET A 106 -7.24 1.75 -8.19
N GLU A 107 -8.53 1.99 -8.36
CA GLU A 107 -9.08 2.51 -9.62
C GLU A 107 -9.20 4.04 -9.62
N HIS A 108 -9.29 4.64 -8.44
CA HIS A 108 -9.65 6.05 -8.31
C HIS A 108 -8.54 6.87 -7.64
N PRO A 109 -7.66 7.50 -8.43
CA PRO A 109 -6.60 8.34 -7.88
C PRO A 109 -7.16 9.59 -7.20
N VAL A 110 -6.37 10.14 -6.29
CA VAL A 110 -6.68 11.43 -5.64
C VAL A 110 -6.45 12.56 -6.65
N ASP A 111 -7.46 13.40 -6.84
CA ASP A 111 -7.33 14.62 -7.66
C ASP A 111 -6.50 15.68 -6.91
N THR A 112 -5.33 16.00 -7.47
CA THR A 112 -4.36 16.95 -6.92
C THR A 112 -4.35 18.31 -7.61
N THR A 113 -5.23 18.54 -8.60
CA THR A 113 -5.18 19.69 -9.52
C THR A 113 -5.22 21.04 -8.79
N HIS A 114 -6.05 21.16 -7.75
CA HIS A 114 -6.27 22.40 -7.00
C HIS A 114 -5.71 22.37 -5.58
N MET A 115 -4.69 21.54 -5.36
CA MET A 115 -4.03 21.43 -4.06
C MET A 115 -2.90 22.45 -3.90
N TYR A 116 -2.60 22.82 -2.65
CA TYR A 116 -1.37 23.51 -2.30
C TYR A 116 -0.18 22.65 -2.67
N ARG A 117 0.93 23.29 -3.05
CA ARG A 117 2.12 22.61 -3.59
C ARG A 117 2.55 21.40 -2.78
N ASP A 118 2.67 21.55 -1.46
CA ASP A 118 3.13 20.47 -0.58
C ASP A 118 2.09 19.35 -0.46
N LEU A 119 0.79 19.67 -0.47
CA LEU A 119 -0.29 18.68 -0.43
C LEU A 119 -0.44 17.94 -1.76
N LYS A 120 -0.21 18.63 -2.87
CA LYS A 120 -0.15 18.05 -4.21
C LYS A 120 0.93 16.98 -4.30
N GLU A 121 2.14 17.28 -3.82
CA GLU A 121 3.26 16.31 -3.80
C GLU A 121 2.89 15.04 -3.02
N HIS A 122 2.26 15.19 -1.85
CA HIS A 122 1.76 14.04 -1.08
C HIS A 122 0.69 13.24 -1.83
N GLY A 123 -0.24 13.91 -2.51
CA GLY A 123 -1.26 13.23 -3.34
C GLY A 123 -0.65 12.47 -4.53
N GLU A 124 0.37 13.03 -5.18
CA GLU A 124 1.10 12.37 -6.27
C GLU A 124 1.87 11.13 -5.77
N HIS A 125 2.46 11.19 -4.57
CA HIS A 125 3.06 10.02 -3.93
C HIS A 125 2.02 8.93 -3.63
N LEU A 126 0.84 9.29 -3.11
CA LEU A 126 -0.25 8.33 -2.91
C LEU A 126 -0.67 7.67 -4.23
N ASN A 127 -0.85 8.45 -5.29
CA ASN A 127 -1.22 7.94 -6.62
C ASN A 127 -0.12 7.03 -7.22
N SER A 128 1.15 7.33 -6.94
CA SER A 128 2.28 6.49 -7.35
C SER A 128 2.29 5.15 -6.61
N ILE A 129 2.03 5.17 -5.30
CA ILE A 129 1.89 3.95 -4.48
C ILE A 129 0.73 3.10 -4.99
N GLN A 130 -0.43 3.72 -5.25
CA GLN A 130 -1.62 3.06 -5.81
C GLN A 130 -1.28 2.35 -7.13
N THR A 131 -0.60 3.04 -8.04
CA THR A 131 -0.19 2.47 -9.34
C THR A 131 0.80 1.32 -9.16
N GLY A 132 1.79 1.47 -8.28
CA GLY A 132 2.77 0.43 -7.97
C GLY A 132 2.13 -0.82 -7.35
N MET A 133 1.17 -0.62 -6.44
CA MET A 133 0.42 -1.71 -5.81
C MET A 133 -0.47 -2.43 -6.83
N ALA A 134 -1.19 -1.71 -7.68
CA ALA A 134 -2.01 -2.29 -8.75
C ALA A 134 -1.17 -3.16 -9.69
N LYS A 135 0.01 -2.68 -10.07
CA LYS A 135 0.96 -3.43 -10.89
C LYS A 135 1.44 -4.70 -10.17
N ALA A 136 1.86 -4.59 -8.91
CA ALA A 136 2.33 -5.73 -8.12
C ALA A 136 1.25 -6.81 -7.94
N VAL A 137 0.01 -6.40 -7.70
CA VAL A 137 -1.14 -7.31 -7.61
C VAL A 137 -1.39 -7.99 -8.96
N ALA A 138 -1.38 -7.24 -10.07
CA ALA A 138 -1.56 -7.82 -11.40
C ALA A 138 -0.47 -8.83 -11.76
N GLU A 139 0.79 -8.55 -11.43
CA GLU A 139 1.92 -9.46 -11.61
C GLU A 139 1.78 -10.72 -10.73
N SER A 140 1.37 -10.56 -9.47
CA SER A 140 1.10 -11.68 -8.56
C SER A 140 -0.02 -12.57 -9.08
N VAL A 141 -1.15 -12.00 -9.49
CA VAL A 141 -2.28 -12.77 -10.06
C VAL A 141 -1.86 -13.49 -11.33
N LYS A 142 -1.08 -12.84 -12.20
CA LYS A 142 -0.54 -13.49 -13.41
C LYS A 142 0.38 -14.67 -13.05
N SER A 143 1.24 -14.52 -12.06
CA SER A 143 2.13 -15.60 -11.59
C SER A 143 1.33 -16.76 -11.01
N GLU A 144 0.33 -16.51 -10.17
CA GLU A 144 -0.53 -17.56 -9.60
C GLU A 144 -1.35 -18.30 -10.67
N ARG A 145 -1.89 -17.57 -11.65
CA ARG A 145 -2.55 -18.19 -12.81
C ARG A 145 -1.59 -19.06 -13.60
N PHE A 146 -0.40 -18.56 -13.90
CA PHE A 146 0.62 -19.31 -14.63
C PHE A 146 1.04 -20.59 -13.88
N LYS A 147 1.25 -20.53 -12.56
CA LYS A 147 1.53 -21.72 -11.74
C LYS A 147 0.40 -22.74 -11.83
N THR A 148 -0.86 -22.27 -11.73
CA THR A 148 -2.04 -23.14 -11.78
C THR A 148 -2.17 -23.81 -13.15
N GLU A 149 -1.99 -23.06 -14.23
CA GLU A 149 -2.00 -23.58 -15.61
C GLU A 149 -0.87 -24.59 -15.84
N LEU A 150 0.36 -24.26 -15.42
CA LEU A 150 1.51 -25.15 -15.53
C LEU A 150 1.27 -26.48 -14.81
N ILE A 151 0.83 -26.44 -13.55
CA ILE A 151 0.54 -27.65 -12.77
C ILE A 151 -0.56 -28.47 -13.43
N THR A 152 -1.63 -27.84 -13.91
CA THR A 152 -2.76 -28.53 -14.53
C THR A 152 -2.34 -29.23 -15.83
N ASN A 153 -1.64 -28.51 -16.71
CA ASN A 153 -1.18 -29.03 -17.99
C ASN A 153 -0.18 -30.17 -17.80
N VAL A 154 0.80 -29.99 -16.92
CA VAL A 154 1.82 -31.01 -16.66
C VAL A 154 1.21 -32.24 -15.99
N SER A 155 0.25 -32.07 -15.08
CA SER A 155 -0.47 -33.20 -14.48
C SER A 155 -1.21 -34.03 -15.53
N HIS A 156 -1.86 -33.37 -16.50
CA HIS A 156 -2.52 -34.05 -17.61
C HIS A 156 -1.51 -34.81 -18.49
N ASP A 157 -0.39 -34.17 -18.82
CA ASP A 157 0.63 -34.73 -19.69
C ASP A 157 1.43 -35.87 -19.04
N ILE A 158 1.52 -35.89 -17.71
CA ILE A 158 2.07 -37.01 -16.91
C ILE A 158 1.08 -38.18 -16.83
N LYS A 159 -0.22 -37.89 -16.67
CA LYS A 159 -1.25 -38.93 -16.51
C LYS A 159 -1.31 -39.88 -17.71
N THR A 160 -1.16 -39.35 -18.92
CA THR A 160 -1.23 -40.14 -20.17
C THR A 160 -0.15 -41.24 -20.26
N PRO A 161 1.17 -40.95 -20.21
CA PRO A 161 2.21 -41.96 -20.23
C PRO A 161 2.12 -42.89 -19.02
N LEU A 162 1.79 -42.38 -17.83
CA LEU A 162 1.65 -43.21 -16.63
C LEU A 162 0.52 -44.24 -16.77
N THR A 163 -0.64 -43.84 -17.29
CA THR A 163 -1.77 -44.75 -17.53
C THR A 163 -1.40 -45.82 -18.55
N SER A 164 -0.67 -45.42 -19.61
CA SER A 164 -0.14 -46.37 -20.59
C SER A 164 0.80 -47.37 -19.92
N ILE A 165 1.74 -46.91 -19.08
CA ILE A 165 2.68 -47.79 -18.37
C ILE A 165 1.94 -48.81 -17.52
N ILE A 166 0.99 -48.35 -16.69
CA ILE A 166 0.18 -49.25 -15.84
C ILE A 166 -0.54 -50.29 -16.69
N ASN A 167 -1.19 -49.87 -17.79
CA ASN A 167 -1.93 -50.79 -18.65
C ASN A 167 -1.04 -51.85 -19.31
N TYR A 168 0.15 -51.48 -19.80
CA TYR A 168 1.05 -52.45 -20.43
C TYR A 168 1.72 -53.40 -19.41
N VAL A 169 1.98 -52.94 -18.18
CA VAL A 169 2.40 -53.83 -17.08
C VAL A 169 1.28 -54.80 -16.73
N ASP A 170 0.04 -54.33 -16.60
CA ASP A 170 -1.14 -55.16 -16.35
C ASP A 170 -1.33 -56.26 -17.42
N LEU A 171 -1.12 -55.93 -18.70
CA LEU A 171 -1.20 -56.90 -19.80
C LEU A 171 -0.08 -57.94 -19.71
N LEU A 172 1.15 -57.52 -19.39
CA LEU A 172 2.28 -58.42 -19.17
C LEU A 172 2.05 -59.40 -18.01
N GLU A 173 1.33 -59.00 -16.96
CA GLU A 173 1.04 -59.85 -15.81
C GLU A 173 -0.12 -60.84 -16.04
N LYS A 174 -1.12 -60.47 -16.86
CA LYS A 174 -2.40 -61.19 -16.96
C LYS A 174 -2.50 -62.13 -18.16
N GLU A 175 -1.73 -61.91 -19.23
CA GLU A 175 -1.84 -62.65 -20.49
C GLU A 175 -0.72 -63.69 -20.66
N GLU A 176 -1.05 -64.85 -21.23
CA GLU A 176 -0.04 -65.79 -21.73
C GLU A 176 0.50 -65.28 -23.07
N LEU A 177 1.59 -64.51 -23.01
CA LEU A 177 2.15 -63.80 -24.15
C LEU A 177 3.23 -64.61 -24.87
N SER A 178 3.29 -64.49 -26.19
CA SER A 178 4.48 -64.89 -26.95
C SER A 178 5.63 -63.93 -26.67
N ASN A 179 6.87 -64.39 -26.85
CA ASN A 179 8.06 -63.56 -26.60
C ASN A 179 8.05 -62.26 -27.45
N GLU A 180 7.59 -62.35 -28.69
CA GLU A 180 7.47 -61.20 -29.61
C GLU A 180 6.43 -60.15 -29.12
N THR A 181 5.32 -60.60 -28.52
CA THR A 181 4.29 -59.68 -27.99
C THR A 181 4.77 -58.97 -26.73
N ALA A 182 5.48 -59.70 -25.87
CA ALA A 182 6.10 -59.16 -24.66
C ALA A 182 7.19 -58.14 -24.99
N GLU A 183 8.03 -58.39 -26.00
CA GLU A 183 9.02 -57.42 -26.50
C GLU A 183 8.35 -56.12 -26.99
N GLY A 184 7.25 -56.22 -27.75
CA GLY A 184 6.50 -55.05 -28.18
C GLY A 184 5.92 -54.23 -27.02
N TYR A 185 5.45 -54.88 -25.95
CA TYR A 185 4.96 -54.21 -24.74
C TYR A 185 6.09 -53.52 -23.98
N LEU A 186 7.26 -54.16 -23.87
CA LEU A 186 8.46 -53.58 -23.28
C LEU A 186 8.93 -52.32 -24.03
N GLU A 187 8.87 -52.33 -25.36
CA GLU A 187 9.20 -51.15 -26.18
C GLU A 187 8.26 -49.96 -25.89
N VAL A 188 6.95 -50.23 -25.73
CA VAL A 188 6.00 -49.18 -25.34
C VAL A 188 6.31 -48.64 -23.95
N LEU A 189 6.61 -49.51 -22.99
CA LEU A 189 6.97 -49.12 -21.63
C LEU A 189 8.23 -48.25 -21.60
N GLU A 190 9.26 -48.61 -22.35
CA GLU A 190 10.49 -47.82 -22.49
C GLU A 190 10.18 -46.43 -23.07
N ARG A 191 9.42 -46.38 -24.16
CA ARG A 191 9.04 -45.11 -24.81
C ARG A 191 8.26 -44.18 -23.88
N GLN A 192 7.27 -44.70 -23.15
CA GLN A 192 6.48 -43.90 -22.22
C GLN A 192 7.29 -43.45 -21.00
N SER A 193 8.20 -44.29 -20.50
CA SER A 193 9.10 -43.94 -19.40
C SER A 193 10.06 -42.82 -19.79
N ASN A 194 10.64 -42.91 -21.00
CA ASN A 194 11.50 -41.84 -21.55
C ASN A 194 10.72 -40.54 -21.78
N ARG A 195 9.48 -40.61 -22.26
CA ARG A 195 8.60 -39.45 -22.39
C ARG A 195 8.33 -38.80 -21.04
N LEU A 196 8.02 -39.59 -20.01
CA LEU A 196 7.76 -39.08 -18.67
C LEU A 196 9.01 -38.41 -18.07
N LYS A 197 10.19 -39.01 -18.25
CA LYS A 197 11.47 -38.42 -17.86
C LYS A 197 11.65 -37.02 -18.47
N LYS A 198 11.46 -36.89 -19.78
CA LYS A 198 11.58 -35.60 -20.49
C LYS A 198 10.61 -34.55 -19.95
N LEU A 199 9.34 -34.93 -19.71
CA LEU A 199 8.35 -34.02 -19.12
C LEU A 199 8.75 -33.51 -17.72
N ILE A 200 9.37 -34.36 -16.90
CA ILE A 200 9.87 -33.98 -15.57
C ILE A 200 11.06 -33.02 -15.70
N GLU A 201 11.98 -33.28 -16.62
CA GLU A 201 13.13 -32.39 -16.90
C GLU A 201 12.65 -31.00 -17.37
N ASP A 202 11.73 -30.96 -18.33
CA ASP A 202 11.12 -29.73 -18.85
C ASP A 202 10.40 -28.94 -17.74
N LEU A 203 9.67 -29.62 -16.84
CA LEU A 203 9.01 -29.00 -15.68
C LEU A 203 10.02 -28.34 -14.73
N ILE A 204 11.11 -29.04 -14.41
CA ILE A 204 12.16 -28.52 -13.50
C ILE A 204 12.80 -27.27 -14.12
N GLU A 205 13.08 -27.28 -15.41
CA GLU A 205 13.65 -26.15 -16.12
C GLU A 205 12.68 -24.95 -16.16
N ALA A 206 11.42 -25.18 -16.50
CA ALA A 206 10.37 -24.16 -16.45
C ALA A 206 10.20 -23.56 -15.04
N SER A 207 10.26 -24.38 -13.99
CA SER A 207 10.18 -23.91 -12.60
C SER A 207 11.37 -23.01 -12.22
N LYS A 208 12.59 -23.36 -12.64
CA LYS A 208 13.78 -22.52 -12.41
C LYS A 208 13.62 -21.17 -13.09
N ALA A 209 13.16 -21.16 -14.35
CA ALA A 209 12.88 -19.94 -15.09
C ALA A 209 11.82 -19.05 -14.41
N SER A 210 10.71 -19.64 -13.92
CA SER A 210 9.63 -18.88 -13.27
C SER A 210 10.03 -18.24 -11.94
N THR A 211 10.99 -18.81 -11.22
CA THR A 211 11.48 -18.28 -9.93
C THR A 211 12.57 -17.22 -10.08
N GLY A 212 13.04 -16.94 -11.30
CA GLY A 212 14.15 -16.02 -11.54
C GLY A 212 15.53 -16.57 -11.14
N ASN A 213 15.61 -17.83 -10.72
CA ASN A 213 16.87 -18.50 -10.36
C ASN A 213 17.63 -19.07 -11.57
N LEU A 214 17.42 -18.51 -12.77
CA LEU A 214 18.20 -18.87 -13.94
C LEU A 214 19.50 -18.06 -13.93
N ALA A 215 20.64 -18.71 -13.72
CA ALA A 215 21.94 -18.05 -13.85
C ALA A 215 22.19 -17.75 -15.34
N VAL A 216 22.07 -16.47 -15.72
CA VAL A 216 22.36 -16.02 -17.08
C VAL A 216 23.80 -15.51 -17.14
N HIS A 217 24.64 -16.19 -17.92
CA HIS A 217 25.99 -15.75 -18.22
C HIS A 217 25.98 -14.97 -19.54
N LEU A 218 26.03 -13.64 -19.46
CA LEU A 218 26.06 -12.78 -20.63
C LEU A 218 27.46 -12.78 -21.24
N GLU A 219 27.56 -13.28 -22.46
CA GLU A 219 28.82 -13.32 -23.23
C GLU A 219 28.63 -12.67 -24.61
N LYS A 220 29.73 -12.16 -25.18
CA LYS A 220 29.71 -11.68 -26.57
C LYS A 220 29.63 -12.87 -27.51
N LEU A 221 28.65 -12.80 -28.41
CA LEU A 221 28.26 -13.88 -29.29
C LEU A 221 28.18 -13.35 -30.73
N GLU A 222 28.66 -14.13 -31.69
CA GLU A 222 28.38 -13.92 -33.12
C GLU A 222 27.06 -14.60 -33.52
N ALA A 223 26.01 -13.80 -33.71
CA ALA A 223 24.66 -14.30 -33.97
C ALA A 223 24.58 -15.26 -35.16
N GLY A 224 25.37 -15.03 -36.22
CA GLY A 224 25.41 -15.91 -37.39
C GLY A 224 25.88 -17.33 -37.05
N VAL A 225 26.90 -17.46 -36.20
CA VAL A 225 27.44 -18.76 -35.79
C VAL A 225 26.46 -19.50 -34.89
N SER A 226 25.84 -18.83 -33.92
CA SER A 226 24.85 -19.51 -33.06
C SER A 226 23.61 -19.94 -33.79
N VAL A 227 23.10 -19.17 -34.75
CA VAL A 227 21.95 -19.60 -35.55
C VAL A 227 22.29 -20.86 -36.35
N VAL A 228 23.49 -20.95 -36.92
CA VAL A 228 23.95 -22.16 -37.64
C VAL A 228 24.09 -23.35 -36.69
N GLN A 229 24.63 -23.14 -35.49
CA GLN A 229 24.76 -24.22 -34.49
C GLN A 229 23.39 -24.73 -34.04
N ILE A 230 22.44 -23.84 -33.75
CA ILE A 230 21.07 -24.21 -33.37
C ILE A 230 20.41 -25.04 -34.47
N VAL A 231 20.55 -24.64 -35.75
CA VAL A 231 19.98 -25.39 -36.88
C VAL A 231 20.65 -26.75 -37.07
N GLY A 232 21.90 -26.94 -36.61
CA GLY A 232 22.60 -28.22 -36.68
C GLY A 232 22.29 -29.21 -35.53
N GLU A 233 21.75 -28.73 -34.41
CA GLU A 233 21.36 -29.55 -33.25
C GLU A 233 19.91 -30.05 -33.28
N PHE A 234 19.06 -29.47 -34.14
CA PHE A 234 17.69 -29.93 -34.39
C PHE A 234 17.60 -30.87 -35.60
#